data_AF-A0A536QKX0-F1
#
_entry.id   AF-A0A536QKX0-F1
#
_cell.length_a   1.000
_cell.length_b   1.000
_cell.length_c   1.000
_cell.angle_alpha   90.00
_cell.angle_beta   90.00
_cell.angle_gamma   90.00
#
_symmetry.space_group_name_H-M   'P 1'
#
loop_
_entity.id
_entity.type
_entity.pdbx_description
1 polymer ?
#
loop_
_entity_poly.entity_id
_entity_poly.type
_entity_poly.pdbx_seq_one_letter_code
_entity_poly.pdbx_strand_id
1 'polypeptide(L)'
;MYQTSTHDAYSATCDDSRMPFIGLIVAIAAAGVAAMGWLARPLPVDPRRREALTEAVAAVDRELAANLELMTMFDQTRQAVVLENGEFARHRETIEREAKPIAGAVTTLYARIPDAEAAMERRGPANSLRDEDRQLIEAWEGDAREAQRTLRRSLEARPATGWPALTARLRSRSPRR
;
A
#
# COMPACT_ATOMS: atom_id res chain seq x y z
N MET A 1 -97.41 -4.00 14.08
CA MET A 1 -97.19 -4.90 12.93
C MET A 1 -96.39 -4.09 11.90
N TYR A 2 -95.16 -4.38 11.49
CA TYR A 2 -94.26 -5.53 11.64
C TYR A 2 -92.81 -5.01 11.75
N GLN A 3 -91.94 -5.85 12.30
CA GLN A 3 -90.53 -5.66 12.65
C GLN A 3 -89.63 -6.28 11.56
N THR A 4 -88.52 -5.62 11.19
CA THR A 4 -87.21 -6.21 10.82
C THR A 4 -86.21 -5.06 10.55
N SER A 5 -85.19 -4.88 11.40
CA SER A 5 -83.80 -5.39 11.26
C SER A 5 -82.98 -4.60 10.21
N THR A 6 -81.74 -4.16 10.38
CA THR A 6 -80.67 -4.26 11.40
C THR A 6 -79.49 -3.39 10.88
N HIS A 7 -78.61 -2.92 11.77
CA HIS A 7 -77.12 -2.85 11.67
C HIS A 7 -76.47 -2.53 10.30
N ASP A 8 -75.44 -1.71 10.14
CA ASP A 8 -74.34 -1.36 11.05
C ASP A 8 -73.55 -0.19 10.48
N ALA A 9 -72.77 0.43 11.36
CA ALA A 9 -71.77 1.43 11.07
C ALA A 9 -70.71 0.91 10.07
N TYR A 10 -70.55 1.58 8.93
CA TYR A 10 -69.30 1.52 8.18
C TYR A 10 -68.35 2.57 8.76
N SER A 11 -67.84 2.26 9.96
CA SER A 11 -66.65 2.89 10.49
C SER A 11 -65.53 2.70 9.46
N ALA A 12 -64.99 3.81 8.98
CA ALA A 12 -63.70 3.85 8.32
C ALA A 12 -62.64 3.39 9.33
N THR A 13 -62.47 2.08 9.48
CA THR A 13 -61.26 1.51 10.03
C THR A 13 -60.21 1.67 8.94
N CYS A 14 -59.48 2.79 9.01
CA CYS A 14 -58.14 2.82 8.48
C CYS A 14 -57.45 1.57 9.00
N ASP A 15 -57.10 0.71 8.04
CA ASP A 15 -56.38 -0.53 8.19
C ASP A 15 -55.03 -0.28 8.87
N ASP A 16 -55.05 -0.25 10.20
CA ASP A 16 -53.87 -0.17 11.08
C ASP A 16 -53.13 -1.52 11.18
N SER A 17 -53.44 -2.47 10.29
CA SER A 17 -52.83 -3.81 10.28
C SER A 17 -51.72 -3.96 9.21
N ARG A 18 -51.49 -2.93 8.38
CA ARG A 18 -50.39 -2.89 7.39
C ARG A 18 -49.11 -2.19 7.86
N MET A 19 -49.12 -1.58 9.04
CA MET A 19 -47.97 -0.87 9.61
C MET A 19 -46.82 -1.75 10.16
N PRO A 20 -47.01 -3.00 10.65
CA PRO A 20 -45.90 -3.75 11.25
C PRO A 20 -44.92 -4.29 10.19
N PHE A 21 -45.42 -4.69 9.02
CA PHE A 21 -44.57 -5.21 7.94
C PHE A 21 -43.74 -4.13 7.27
N ILE A 22 -44.31 -2.93 7.02
CA ILE A 22 -43.57 -1.82 6.42
C ILE A 22 -42.49 -1.31 7.40
N GLY A 23 -42.82 -1.18 8.69
CA GLY A 23 -41.84 -0.82 9.72
C GLY A 23 -40.69 -1.83 9.84
N LEU A 24 -41.00 -3.13 9.77
CA LEU A 24 -39.99 -4.20 9.76
C LEU A 24 -39.11 -4.14 8.50
N ILE A 25 -39.69 -3.93 7.31
CA ILE A 25 -38.93 -3.81 6.06
C ILE A 25 -38.00 -2.60 6.09
N VAL A 26 -38.48 -1.45 6.59
CA VAL A 26 -37.65 -0.24 6.74
C VAL A 26 -36.54 -0.45 7.77
N ALA A 27 -36.80 -1.12 8.88
CA ALA A 27 -35.78 -1.45 9.87
C ALA A 27 -34.72 -2.41 9.31
N ILE A 28 -35.12 -3.43 8.55
CA ILE A 28 -34.21 -4.36 7.86
C ILE A 28 -33.38 -3.62 6.81
N ALA A 29 -34.01 -2.76 6.00
CA ALA A 29 -33.33 -1.96 5.00
C ALA A 29 -32.33 -0.99 5.65
N ALA A 30 -32.72 -0.30 6.73
CA ALA A 30 -31.83 0.59 7.48
C ALA A 30 -30.67 -0.17 8.14
N ALA A 31 -30.93 -1.35 8.72
CA ALA A 31 -29.89 -2.22 9.26
C ALA A 31 -28.93 -2.72 8.16
N GLY A 32 -29.47 -3.06 6.99
CA GLY A 32 -28.69 -3.43 5.80
C GLY A 32 -27.79 -2.28 5.32
N VAL A 33 -28.33 -1.08 5.20
CA VAL A 33 -27.57 0.13 4.80
C VAL A 33 -26.50 0.49 5.83
N ALA A 34 -26.82 0.42 7.12
CA ALA A 34 -25.87 0.67 8.19
C ALA A 34 -24.74 -0.38 8.22
N ALA A 35 -25.08 -1.66 8.03
CA ALA A 35 -24.10 -2.74 7.91
C ALA A 35 -23.20 -2.54 6.69
N MET A 36 -23.79 -2.18 5.53
CA MET A 36 -23.05 -1.88 4.30
C MET A 36 -22.09 -0.69 4.50
N GLY A 37 -22.54 0.37 5.16
CA GLY A 37 -21.74 1.54 5.48
C GLY A 37 -20.59 1.24 6.46
N TRP A 38 -20.83 0.37 7.44
CA TRP A 38 -19.79 -0.09 8.36
C TRP A 38 -18.75 -1.01 7.69
N LEU A 39 -19.20 -1.90 6.79
CA LEU A 39 -18.35 -2.72 5.91
C LEU A 39 -17.51 -1.88 4.95
N ALA A 40 -18.10 -0.81 4.42
CA ALA A 40 -17.43 0.11 3.50
C ALA A 40 -16.43 1.03 4.19
N ARG A 41 -16.50 1.20 5.53
CA ARG A 41 -15.52 2.04 6.24
C ARG A 41 -14.10 1.48 6.05
N PRO A 42 -13.15 2.30 5.60
CA PRO A 42 -11.75 1.89 5.51
C PRO A 42 -11.21 1.53 6.89
N LEU A 43 -10.25 0.61 6.94
CA LEU A 43 -9.47 0.42 8.15
C LEU A 43 -8.59 1.64 8.37
N PRO A 44 -8.59 2.23 9.59
CA PRO A 44 -7.66 3.29 9.91
C PRO A 44 -6.24 2.74 9.79
N VAL A 45 -5.45 3.34 8.89
CA VAL A 45 -4.01 3.10 8.81
C VAL A 45 -3.39 3.78 10.03
N ASP A 46 -2.50 3.08 10.73
CA ASP A 46 -1.77 3.64 11.87
C ASP A 46 -0.92 4.83 11.39
N PRO A 47 -1.22 6.07 11.82
CA PRO A 47 -0.56 7.26 11.29
C PRO A 47 0.94 7.27 11.58
N ARG A 48 1.37 6.69 12.71
CA ARG A 48 2.79 6.60 13.07
C ARG A 48 3.55 5.68 12.14
N ARG A 49 2.94 4.56 11.73
CA ARG A 49 3.55 3.64 10.75
C ARG A 49 3.64 4.28 9.39
N ARG A 50 2.62 5.06 9.01
CA ARG A 50 2.63 5.75 7.72
C ARG A 50 3.69 6.84 7.67
N GLU A 51 3.83 7.61 8.74
CA GLU A 51 4.89 8.61 8.90
C GLU A 51 6.28 7.95 8.85
N ALA A 52 6.49 6.87 9.60
CA ALA A 52 7.75 6.12 9.58
C ALA A 52 8.09 5.55 8.19
N LEU A 53 7.10 5.06 7.44
CA LEU A 53 7.32 4.62 6.06
C LEU A 53 7.65 5.80 5.13
N THR A 54 6.98 6.94 5.27
CA THR A 54 7.28 8.15 4.48
C THR A 54 8.72 8.62 4.73
N GLU A 55 9.15 8.65 5.99
CA GLU A 55 10.52 9.00 6.37
C GLU A 55 11.52 8.01 5.77
N ALA A 56 11.28 6.71 5.95
CA ALA A 56 12.13 5.66 5.41
C ALA A 56 12.27 5.75 3.88
N VAL A 57 11.16 5.95 3.16
CA VAL A 57 11.17 6.10 1.70
C VAL A 57 11.92 7.36 1.31
N ALA A 58 11.72 8.48 2.00
CA ALA A 58 12.43 9.72 1.67
C ALA A 58 13.94 9.63 1.91
N ALA A 59 14.37 8.92 2.96
CA ALA A 59 15.79 8.68 3.23
C ALA A 59 16.45 7.83 2.14
N VAL A 60 15.83 6.68 1.82
CA VAL A 60 16.31 5.79 0.75
C VAL A 60 16.27 6.46 -0.62
N ASP A 61 15.25 7.26 -0.90
CA ASP A 61 15.13 7.99 -2.16
C ASP A 61 16.26 9.00 -2.36
N ARG A 62 16.64 9.73 -1.30
CA ARG A 62 17.79 10.65 -1.32
C ARG A 62 19.12 9.90 -1.51
N GLU A 63 19.32 8.80 -0.81
CA GLU A 63 20.52 7.96 -0.96
C GLU A 63 20.63 7.40 -2.39
N LEU A 64 19.55 6.85 -2.94
CA LEU A 64 19.52 6.36 -4.33
C LEU A 64 19.77 7.50 -5.33
N ALA A 65 19.26 8.71 -5.07
CA ALA A 65 19.52 9.87 -5.94
C ALA A 65 21.00 10.26 -5.92
N ALA A 66 21.64 10.29 -4.74
CA ALA A 66 23.07 10.57 -4.60
C ALA A 66 23.91 9.49 -5.32
N ASN A 67 23.57 8.22 -5.15
CA ASN A 67 24.27 7.13 -5.83
C ASN A 67 24.12 7.20 -7.37
N LEU A 68 22.94 7.56 -7.88
CA LEU A 68 22.73 7.78 -9.33
C LEU A 68 23.53 8.97 -9.87
N GLU A 69 23.74 10.01 -9.05
CA GLU A 69 24.63 11.12 -9.39
C GLU A 69 26.10 10.64 -9.45
N LEU A 70 26.53 9.82 -8.49
CA LEU A 70 27.86 9.20 -8.52
C LEU A 70 28.06 8.32 -9.77
N MET A 71 27.05 7.55 -10.18
CA MET A 71 27.10 6.79 -11.44
C MET A 71 27.23 7.71 -12.65
N THR A 72 26.52 8.85 -12.65
CA THR A 72 26.62 9.85 -13.71
C THR A 72 28.04 10.45 -13.77
N MET A 73 28.64 10.75 -12.62
CA MET A 73 30.02 11.21 -12.54
C MET A 73 31.01 10.14 -13.00
N PHE A 74 30.78 8.87 -12.67
CA PHE A 74 31.58 7.76 -13.17
C PHE A 74 31.52 7.69 -14.70
N ASP A 75 30.36 7.85 -15.33
CA ASP A 75 30.29 7.79 -16.80
C ASP A 75 31.11 8.91 -17.48
N GLN A 76 31.14 10.10 -16.88
CA GLN A 76 31.91 11.25 -17.39
C GLN A 76 33.42 11.13 -17.13
N THR A 77 33.81 10.77 -15.91
CA THR A 77 35.20 10.82 -15.45
C THR A 77 35.92 9.47 -15.61
N ARG A 78 35.14 8.40 -15.80
CA ARG A 78 35.56 7.02 -15.68
C ARG A 78 36.18 6.69 -14.33
N GLN A 79 36.06 7.52 -13.29
CA GLN A 79 36.60 7.24 -11.95
C GLN A 79 35.60 6.43 -11.13
N ALA A 80 36.02 5.24 -10.68
CA ALA A 80 35.23 4.35 -9.84
C ALA A 80 34.83 5.08 -8.55
N VAL A 81 33.58 4.87 -8.17
CA VAL A 81 32.94 5.48 -7.01
C VAL A 81 32.46 4.37 -6.08
N VAL A 82 32.31 4.70 -4.81
CA VAL A 82 31.71 3.82 -3.80
C VAL A 82 30.30 4.33 -3.56
N LEU A 83 29.33 3.41 -3.58
CA LEU A 83 27.93 3.70 -3.40
C LEU A 83 27.54 3.60 -1.92
N GLU A 84 26.67 4.51 -1.47
CA GLU A 84 26.18 4.53 -0.10
C GLU A 84 25.03 3.52 0.09
N ASN A 85 24.93 2.95 1.30
CA ASN A 85 23.87 2.02 1.68
C ASN A 85 23.41 2.13 3.15
N GLY A 86 23.79 3.22 3.81
CA GLY A 86 23.56 3.42 5.24
C GLY A 86 22.10 3.68 5.58
N GLU A 87 21.39 4.45 4.76
CA GLU A 87 19.97 4.76 4.97
C GLU A 87 19.10 3.53 4.74
N PHE A 88 19.35 2.75 3.68
CA PHE A 88 18.64 1.49 3.51
C PHE A 88 18.87 0.54 4.68
N ALA A 89 20.12 0.37 5.14
CA ALA A 89 20.42 -0.49 6.29
C ALA A 89 19.66 -0.03 7.56
N ARG A 90 19.60 1.28 7.81
CA ARG A 90 18.89 1.87 8.96
C ARG A 90 17.37 1.68 8.86
N HIS A 91 16.79 1.80 7.67
CA HIS A 91 15.35 1.78 7.45
C HIS A 91 14.79 0.43 6.95
N ARG A 92 15.65 -0.58 6.79
CA ARG A 92 15.32 -1.89 6.21
C ARG A 92 14.08 -2.52 6.82
N GLU A 93 14.02 -2.61 8.16
CA GLU A 93 12.91 -3.25 8.85
C GLU A 93 11.56 -2.56 8.55
N THR A 94 11.57 -1.22 8.48
CA THR A 94 10.37 -0.44 8.17
C THR A 94 9.92 -0.69 6.73
N ILE A 95 10.84 -0.75 5.77
CA ILE A 95 10.54 -1.06 4.37
C ILE A 95 10.02 -2.50 4.21
N GLU A 96 10.66 -3.47 4.86
CA GLU A 96 10.23 -4.88 4.83
C GLU A 96 8.83 -5.07 5.43
N ARG A 97 8.51 -4.34 6.50
CA ARG A 97 7.23 -4.45 7.19
C ARG A 97 6.10 -3.74 6.44
N GLU A 98 6.33 -2.51 5.99
CA GLU A 98 5.28 -1.60 5.50
C GLU A 98 5.21 -1.52 3.96
N ALA A 99 6.29 -1.82 3.24
CA ALA A 99 6.38 -1.83 1.78
C ALA A 99 6.68 -3.23 1.21
N LYS A 100 6.02 -4.25 1.77
CA LYS A 100 6.21 -5.68 1.44
C LYS A 100 6.32 -6.00 -0.05
N PRO A 101 5.49 -5.46 -0.96
CA PRO A 101 5.54 -5.83 -2.38
C PRO A 101 6.88 -5.51 -3.04
N ILE A 102 7.61 -4.50 -2.54
CA ILE A 102 8.86 -4.03 -3.15
C ILE A 102 10.10 -4.32 -2.29
N ALA A 103 9.93 -4.62 -1.01
CA ALA A 103 11.04 -4.82 -0.07
C ALA A 103 12.10 -5.83 -0.55
N GLY A 104 11.67 -6.94 -1.17
CA GLY A 104 12.58 -7.94 -1.73
C GLY A 104 13.45 -7.38 -2.86
N ALA A 105 12.85 -6.62 -3.79
CA ALA A 105 13.59 -6.02 -4.90
C ALA A 105 14.59 -4.96 -4.42
N VAL A 106 14.20 -4.12 -3.45
CA VAL A 106 15.12 -3.12 -2.86
C VAL A 106 16.27 -3.82 -2.14
N THR A 107 15.99 -4.87 -1.38
CA THR A 107 17.04 -5.65 -0.71
C THR A 107 18.03 -6.23 -1.72
N THR A 108 17.54 -6.80 -2.82
CA THR A 108 18.39 -7.33 -3.90
C THR A 108 19.21 -6.24 -4.59
N LEU A 109 18.62 -5.06 -4.84
CA LEU A 109 19.31 -3.91 -5.42
C LEU A 109 20.53 -3.51 -4.56
N TYR A 110 20.32 -3.33 -3.25
CA TYR A 110 21.41 -2.95 -2.34
C TYR A 110 22.44 -4.06 -2.16
N ALA A 111 22.04 -5.33 -2.22
CA ALA A 111 22.97 -6.46 -2.19
C ALA A 111 23.89 -6.54 -3.42
N ARG A 112 23.49 -5.92 -4.55
CA ARG A 112 24.25 -5.88 -5.81
C ARG A 112 25.19 -4.67 -5.94
N ILE A 113 25.22 -3.77 -4.96
CA ILE A 113 26.16 -2.63 -4.95
C ILE A 113 27.61 -3.08 -5.15
N PRO A 114 28.14 -4.09 -4.43
CA PRO A 114 29.52 -4.52 -4.61
C PRO A 114 29.84 -5.02 -6.02
N ASP A 115 28.86 -5.61 -6.71
CA ASP A 115 29.05 -6.07 -8.09
C ASP A 115 29.19 -4.89 -9.06
N ALA A 116 28.39 -3.84 -8.86
CA ALA A 116 28.47 -2.60 -9.64
C ALA A 116 29.78 -1.84 -9.36
N GLU A 117 30.19 -1.76 -8.09
CA GLU A 117 31.48 -1.18 -7.69
C GLU A 117 32.66 -1.93 -8.32
N ALA A 118 32.68 -3.25 -8.21
CA ALA A 118 33.72 -4.06 -8.82
C ALA A 118 33.73 -3.95 -10.35
N ALA A 119 32.57 -3.76 -11.00
CA ALA A 119 32.49 -3.51 -12.44
C ALA A 119 33.14 -2.16 -12.82
N MET A 120 32.93 -1.10 -12.02
CA MET A 120 33.59 0.19 -12.23
C MET A 120 35.11 0.14 -12.03
N GLU A 121 35.58 -0.75 -11.16
CA GLU A 121 37.00 -0.95 -10.89
C GLU A 121 37.72 -1.70 -12.02
N ARG A 122 37.05 -2.64 -12.71
CA ARG A 122 37.63 -3.56 -13.73
C ARG A 122 37.93 -2.93 -15.10
N ARG A 123 38.49 -1.72 -15.12
CA ARG A 123 38.71 -0.97 -16.36
C ARG A 123 39.72 -1.66 -17.29
N GLY A 124 39.38 -1.69 -18.58
CA GLY A 124 40.23 -2.15 -19.66
C GLY A 124 41.29 -1.12 -20.06
N PRO A 125 42.12 -1.46 -21.06
CA PRO A 125 43.11 -0.54 -21.61
C PRO A 125 42.49 0.82 -21.98
N ALA A 126 43.19 1.91 -21.67
CA ALA A 126 42.75 3.28 -21.90
C ALA A 126 41.41 3.68 -21.21
N ASN A 127 41.14 3.15 -20.01
CA ASN A 127 39.90 3.40 -19.24
C ASN A 127 38.61 2.96 -19.97
N SER A 128 38.72 2.00 -20.89
CA SER A 128 37.55 1.40 -21.53
C SER A 128 36.79 0.50 -20.55
N LEU A 129 35.47 0.46 -20.68
CA LEU A 129 34.63 -0.45 -19.90
C LEU A 129 34.22 -1.62 -20.80
N ARG A 130 34.42 -2.85 -20.32
CA ARG A 130 33.94 -4.05 -21.02
C ARG A 130 32.42 -4.03 -21.09
N ASP A 131 31.85 -4.67 -22.11
CA ASP A 131 30.41 -4.65 -22.32
C ASP A 131 29.66 -5.35 -21.17
N GLU A 132 30.27 -6.39 -20.57
CA GLU A 132 29.69 -7.09 -19.42
C GLU A 132 29.66 -6.19 -18.17
N ASP A 133 30.73 -5.45 -17.90
CA ASP A 133 30.81 -4.51 -16.78
C ASP A 133 29.84 -3.34 -17.00
N ARG A 134 29.69 -2.87 -18.26
CA ARG A 134 28.70 -1.86 -18.63
C ARG A 134 27.28 -2.32 -18.34
N GLN A 135 26.94 -3.54 -18.73
CA GLN A 135 25.62 -4.12 -18.47
C GLN A 135 25.31 -4.21 -16.98
N LEU A 136 26.30 -4.55 -16.13
CA LEU A 136 26.10 -4.61 -14.69
C LEU A 136 25.75 -3.23 -14.09
N ILE A 137 26.46 -2.19 -14.53
CA ILE A 137 26.23 -0.80 -14.07
C ILE A 137 24.89 -0.29 -14.57
N GLU A 138 24.60 -0.43 -15.86
CA GLU A 138 23.33 0.01 -16.46
C GLU A 138 22.12 -0.71 -15.85
N ALA A 139 22.25 -2.01 -15.58
CA ALA A 139 21.20 -2.78 -14.92
C ALA A 139 20.96 -2.28 -13.48
N TRP A 140 22.03 -2.06 -12.71
CA TRP A 140 21.92 -1.52 -11.35
C TRP A 140 21.26 -0.14 -11.35
N GLU A 141 21.66 0.74 -12.25
CA GLU A 141 21.08 2.06 -12.46
C GLU A 141 19.58 2.00 -12.82
N GLY A 142 19.19 1.09 -13.71
CA GLY A 142 17.80 0.85 -14.09
C GLY A 142 16.96 0.41 -12.90
N ASP A 143 17.47 -0.59 -12.17
CA ASP A 143 16.83 -1.15 -10.97
C ASP A 143 16.70 -0.08 -9.87
N ALA A 144 17.70 0.79 -9.67
CA ALA A 144 17.66 1.89 -8.73
C ALA A 144 16.56 2.91 -9.06
N ARG A 145 16.44 3.32 -10.33
CA ARG A 145 15.37 4.23 -10.77
C ARG A 145 14.00 3.58 -10.64
N GLU A 146 13.88 2.28 -10.90
CA GLU A 146 12.63 1.53 -10.70
C GLU A 146 12.26 1.40 -9.22
N ALA A 147 13.24 1.12 -8.35
CA ALA A 147 13.06 1.07 -6.91
C ALA A 147 12.54 2.41 -6.37
N GLN A 148 13.15 3.54 -6.74
CA GLN A 148 12.66 4.88 -6.37
C GLN A 148 11.19 5.09 -6.79
N ARG A 149 10.85 4.81 -8.05
CA ARG A 149 9.47 4.94 -8.54
C ARG A 149 8.50 4.06 -7.77
N THR A 150 8.89 2.84 -7.44
CA THR A 150 8.01 1.87 -6.79
C THR A 150 7.85 2.13 -5.29
N LEU A 151 8.93 2.55 -4.61
CA LEU A 151 8.89 3.00 -3.23
C LEU A 151 7.99 4.22 -3.07
N ARG A 152 8.10 5.22 -3.95
CA ARG A 152 7.19 6.38 -3.96
C ARG A 152 5.73 5.95 -4.16
N ARG A 153 5.46 5.03 -5.08
CA ARG A 153 4.11 4.45 -5.27
C ARG A 153 3.58 3.73 -4.02
N SER A 154 4.44 3.16 -3.18
CA SER A 154 4.00 2.54 -1.92
C SER A 154 3.41 3.56 -0.92
N LEU A 155 3.80 4.83 -1.05
CA LEU A 155 3.23 5.96 -0.29
C LEU A 155 1.85 6.40 -0.78
N GLU A 156 1.38 5.87 -1.90
CA GLU A 156 0.04 6.14 -2.45
C GLU A 156 -0.96 5.01 -2.16
N ALA A 157 -0.50 3.90 -1.58
CA ALA A 157 -1.33 2.74 -1.29
C ALA A 157 -2.58 3.12 -0.47
N ARG A 158 -3.77 2.87 -1.04
CA ARG A 158 -5.05 3.19 -0.40
C ARG A 158 -5.33 2.28 0.79
N PRO A 159 -6.03 2.79 1.83
CA PRO A 159 -6.51 1.94 2.92
C PRO A 159 -7.38 0.80 2.41
N ALA A 160 -7.28 -0.37 3.04
CA ALA A 160 -8.16 -1.49 2.72
C ALA A 160 -9.64 -1.14 2.99
N THR A 161 -10.50 -1.45 2.02
CA THR A 161 -11.97 -1.26 2.08
C THR A 161 -12.69 -2.58 1.81
N GLY A 162 -13.92 -2.75 2.33
CA GLY A 162 -14.76 -3.92 2.02
C GLY A 162 -14.31 -5.22 2.70
N TRP A 163 -14.32 -6.34 1.98
CA TRP A 163 -14.02 -7.67 2.53
C TRP A 163 -12.63 -7.80 3.19
N PRO A 164 -11.54 -7.26 2.62
CA PRO A 164 -10.24 -7.20 3.29
C PRO A 164 -10.27 -6.42 4.62
N ALA A 165 -11.03 -5.32 4.68
CA ALA A 165 -11.19 -4.55 5.92
C ALA A 165 -11.98 -5.34 6.99
N LEU A 166 -13.02 -6.06 6.57
CA LEU A 166 -13.82 -6.90 7.45
C LEU A 166 -12.99 -8.04 8.07
N THR A 167 -12.28 -8.79 7.24
CA THR A 167 -11.47 -9.94 7.68
C THR A 167 -10.35 -9.52 8.64
N ALA A 168 -9.71 -8.38 8.40
CA ALA A 168 -8.71 -7.84 9.32
C ALA A 168 -9.32 -7.36 10.66
N ARG A 169 -10.54 -6.78 10.66
CA ARG A 169 -11.27 -6.46 11.91
C ARG A 169 -11.67 -7.70 12.72
N LEU A 170 -12.04 -8.78 12.05
CA LEU A 170 -12.38 -10.04 12.71
C LEU A 170 -11.13 -10.72 13.30
N ARG A 171 -10.00 -10.66 12.58
CA ARG A 171 -8.72 -11.20 13.06
C ARG A 171 -8.18 -10.44 14.27
N SER A 172 -8.36 -9.12 14.37
CA SER A 172 -7.93 -8.34 15.54
C SER A 172 -8.83 -8.50 16.76
N ARG A 173 -10.09 -8.94 16.59
CA ARG A 173 -11.03 -9.22 17.68
C ARG A 173 -10.93 -10.64 18.24
N SER A 174 -10.22 -11.56 17.58
CA SER A 174 -10.02 -12.90 18.11
C SER A 174 -8.94 -12.82 19.20
N PRO A 175 -9.27 -13.03 20.49
CA PRO A 175 -8.25 -13.13 21.52
C PRO A 175 -7.40 -14.36 21.20
N ARG A 176 -6.09 -14.15 21.07
CA ARG A 176 -5.13 -15.27 21.03
C ARG A 176 -5.32 -16.08 22.30
N ARG A 177 -5.75 -17.34 22.15
CA ARG A 177 -5.57 -18.38 23.17
C ARG A 177 -4.10 -18.81 23.18
#